data_AF-A0AA92EB90-F1
#
_entry.id   AF-A0AA92EB90-F1
#
_cell.length_a   1.000
_cell.length_b   1.000
_cell.length_c   1.000
_cell.angle_alpha   90.00
_cell.angle_beta   90.00
_cell.angle_gamma   90.00
#
_symmetry.space_group_name_H-M   'P 1'
#
loop_
_entity.id
_entity.type
_entity.pdbx_description
1 polymer ?
#
loop_
_entity_poly.entity_id
_entity_poly.type
_entity_poly.pdbx_seq_one_letter_code
_entity_poly.pdbx_strand_id
1 'polypeptide(L)'
;MLIKHLPTDQPDDSHLPSQARRQWLSRMARAGAGTVILSLAGPQIAFGANIVAVRVWPAQDYTRVTIESDIALSATHQLVVDPDRLVVDIDGLDLNPTLRELVAKITPNDPYIRQVRVGQNRPRVVRLVFDLKESVNPQVFTLLPIAGYRNRLVFDLYPANPLDPLMQLVRATEDKQQRFIASGGAPMPAPAEDDDPIAALARRSAGGPASSSTRPAEDGRPALANRPPSRKPAPSAADNPPALANAPMSPPLAIEPESPVPRGAAAGPRMRRLLTVAIDPGHGGEDPGATGSAGTHEKDVVLSVARLLRAKIDAQPNMRAMMTRDADYFVPLNVRVQKARRVQADLFVSIHADAFLSPEAKGASVFALSERGASSAQAKWLANKENAADMIGGANLGSKDAQVTRVLLDLSTTAQISDSMKVGRSVLEQIGGINRLHKGQVEQAGFAVLKAPDIPSILIETAFISNPEEESKLTDSAYQNQLAEAILRGIRAYFAKNPPLSRNPGV
;
A
#
# COMPACT_ATOMS: atom_id res chain seq x y z
N MET A 1 -38.05 -27.48 31.69
CA MET A 1 -38.24 -28.84 32.25
C MET A 1 -38.41 -28.69 33.75
N LEU A 2 -39.47 -29.27 34.31
CA LEU A 2 -40.00 -29.16 35.68
C LEU A 2 -38.99 -28.83 36.81
N ILE A 3 -39.26 -27.74 37.55
CA ILE A 3 -38.77 -27.57 38.92
C ILE A 3 -39.59 -28.53 39.80
N LYS A 4 -39.01 -29.67 40.17
CA LYS A 4 -39.58 -30.55 41.21
C LYS A 4 -39.35 -29.88 42.57
N HIS A 5 -40.43 -29.47 43.22
CA HIS A 5 -40.44 -29.16 44.65
C HIS A 5 -39.90 -30.37 45.43
N LEU A 6 -38.85 -30.15 46.23
CA LEU A 6 -38.45 -31.06 47.28
C LEU A 6 -39.45 -30.89 48.44
N PRO A 7 -40.06 -31.96 48.96
CA PRO A 7 -40.94 -31.86 50.12
C PRO A 7 -40.09 -31.54 51.36
N THR A 8 -40.31 -30.36 51.93
CA THR A 8 -39.79 -29.94 53.24
C THR A 8 -40.74 -30.38 54.35
N ASP A 9 -41.19 -31.63 54.33
CA ASP A 9 -41.89 -32.18 55.49
C ASP A 9 -40.86 -32.67 56.49
N GLN A 10 -40.62 -31.83 57.50
CA GLN A 10 -39.98 -32.22 58.73
C GLN A 10 -40.96 -33.12 59.49
N PRO A 11 -40.63 -34.40 59.76
CA PRO A 11 -41.49 -35.23 60.58
C PRO A 11 -41.30 -34.78 62.04
N ASP A 12 -42.20 -33.91 62.50
CA ASP A 12 -42.36 -33.63 63.92
C ASP A 12 -43.18 -34.78 64.53
N ASP A 13 -42.54 -35.94 64.65
CA ASP A 13 -43.17 -37.13 65.22
C ASP A 13 -42.19 -37.80 66.18
N SER A 14 -42.46 -37.69 67.47
CA SER A 14 -41.57 -38.13 68.56
C SER A 14 -41.51 -39.65 68.77
N HIS A 15 -42.00 -40.45 67.81
CA HIS A 15 -42.16 -41.91 67.96
C HIS A 15 -41.50 -42.77 66.87
N LEU A 16 -40.44 -42.29 66.21
CA LEU A 16 -39.67 -43.13 65.27
C LEU A 16 -38.47 -43.85 65.92
N PRO A 17 -38.23 -45.14 65.62
CA PRO A 17 -37.13 -45.92 66.21
C PRO A 17 -35.75 -45.37 65.81
N SER A 18 -34.82 -45.38 66.77
CA SER A 18 -33.50 -44.74 66.73
C SER A 18 -32.61 -45.07 65.53
N GLN A 19 -32.89 -46.15 64.80
CA GLN A 19 -32.16 -46.53 63.58
C GLN A 19 -32.54 -45.69 62.35
N ALA A 20 -33.80 -45.29 62.19
CA ALA A 20 -34.24 -44.49 61.03
C ALA A 20 -33.63 -43.07 61.07
N ARG A 21 -33.52 -42.50 62.27
CA ARG A 21 -32.89 -41.18 62.50
C ARG A 21 -31.38 -41.19 62.20
N ARG A 22 -30.67 -42.27 62.54
CA ARG A 22 -29.24 -42.44 62.22
C ARG A 22 -28.99 -42.64 60.73
N GLN A 23 -29.83 -43.40 60.04
CA GLN A 23 -29.72 -43.58 58.59
C GLN A 23 -30.03 -42.27 57.83
N TRP A 24 -31.02 -41.51 58.28
CA TRP A 24 -31.35 -40.19 57.71
C TRP A 24 -30.21 -39.18 57.91
N LEU A 25 -29.64 -39.07 59.11
CA LEU A 25 -28.47 -38.21 59.38
C LEU A 25 -27.22 -38.64 58.58
N SER A 26 -26.98 -39.94 58.40
CA SER A 26 -25.85 -40.42 57.60
C SER A 26 -26.00 -40.14 56.09
N ARG A 27 -27.23 -40.14 55.57
CA ARG A 27 -27.55 -39.75 54.18
C ARG A 27 -27.42 -38.24 53.98
N MET A 28 -27.85 -37.44 54.96
CA MET A 28 -27.64 -35.99 54.95
C MET A 28 -26.16 -35.60 55.06
N ALA A 29 -25.36 -36.29 55.87
CA ALA A 29 -23.92 -36.03 55.99
C ALA A 29 -23.15 -36.36 54.69
N ARG A 30 -23.53 -37.44 53.98
CA ARG A 30 -22.95 -37.79 52.67
C ARG A 30 -23.41 -36.84 51.55
N ALA A 31 -24.66 -36.37 51.59
CA ALA A 31 -25.17 -35.35 50.65
C ALA A 31 -24.55 -33.97 50.91
N GLY A 32 -24.31 -33.60 52.18
CA GLY A 32 -23.63 -32.36 52.57
C GLY A 32 -22.15 -32.36 52.17
N ALA A 33 -21.43 -33.47 52.38
CA ALA A 33 -20.02 -33.58 52.00
C ALA A 33 -19.82 -33.50 50.47
N GLY A 34 -20.72 -34.10 49.67
CA GLY A 34 -20.67 -33.98 48.21
C GLY A 34 -20.95 -32.57 47.69
N THR A 35 -21.83 -31.82 48.36
CA THR A 35 -22.20 -30.45 47.96
C THR A 35 -21.16 -29.40 48.39
N VAL A 36 -20.44 -29.65 49.49
CA VAL A 36 -19.31 -28.80 49.94
C VAL A 36 -18.08 -28.97 49.05
N ILE A 37 -17.80 -30.19 48.56
CA ILE A 37 -16.68 -30.41 47.62
C ILE A 37 -16.98 -29.75 46.26
N LEU A 38 -18.24 -29.76 45.80
CA LEU A 38 -18.64 -29.11 44.54
C LEU A 38 -18.68 -27.58 44.62
N SER A 39 -18.76 -26.99 45.82
CA SER A 39 -18.73 -25.54 46.04
C SER A 39 -17.33 -24.98 46.35
N LEU A 40 -16.36 -25.84 46.69
CA LEU A 40 -14.93 -25.49 46.77
C LEU A 40 -14.23 -25.52 45.40
N ALA A 41 -14.81 -26.21 44.42
CA ALA A 41 -14.49 -26.03 43.01
C ALA A 41 -15.38 -24.92 42.43
N GLY A 42 -15.13 -23.66 42.83
CA GLY A 42 -15.73 -22.52 42.14
C GLY A 42 -15.48 -22.65 40.64
N PRO A 43 -16.40 -22.18 39.76
CA PRO A 43 -16.14 -22.21 38.33
C PRO A 43 -14.77 -21.56 38.12
N GLN A 44 -13.83 -22.28 37.52
CA GLN A 44 -12.63 -21.66 37.01
C GLN A 44 -13.10 -20.68 35.94
N ILE A 45 -13.37 -19.44 36.33
CA ILE A 45 -13.61 -18.35 35.40
C ILE A 45 -12.30 -18.26 34.63
N ALA A 46 -12.32 -18.73 33.38
CA ALA A 46 -11.20 -18.59 32.47
C ALA A 46 -10.83 -17.10 32.46
N PHE A 47 -9.64 -16.78 32.96
CA PHE A 47 -9.19 -15.42 33.16
C PHE A 47 -8.25 -15.06 32.00
N GLY A 48 -8.73 -14.30 31.02
CA GLY A 48 -7.91 -13.85 29.91
C GLY A 48 -8.76 -13.41 28.73
N ALA A 49 -8.16 -12.63 27.83
CA ALA A 49 -8.81 -12.25 26.59
C ALA A 49 -9.20 -13.49 25.77
N ASN A 50 -10.40 -13.49 25.20
CA ASN A 50 -10.80 -14.49 24.23
C ASN A 50 -10.26 -14.07 22.86
N ILE A 51 -9.47 -14.95 22.25
CA ILE A 51 -9.00 -14.76 20.88
C ILE A 51 -10.12 -15.12 19.93
N VAL A 52 -10.51 -14.16 19.10
CA VAL A 52 -11.55 -14.31 18.07
C VAL A 52 -10.94 -14.89 16.81
N ALA A 53 -9.78 -14.37 16.40
CA ALA A 53 -9.10 -14.80 15.19
C ALA A 53 -7.61 -14.51 15.25
N VAL A 54 -6.84 -15.29 14.50
CA VAL A 54 -5.44 -14.99 14.18
C VAL A 54 -5.27 -14.95 12.67
N ARG A 55 -4.62 -13.93 12.12
CA ARG A 55 -4.39 -13.76 10.69
C ARG A 55 -2.92 -13.48 10.40
N VAL A 56 -2.45 -13.94 9.25
CA VAL A 56 -1.07 -13.78 8.78
C VAL A 56 -1.10 -13.37 7.31
N TRP A 57 -0.41 -12.29 6.97
CA TRP A 57 -0.31 -11.75 5.61
C TRP A 57 1.16 -11.66 5.21
N PRO A 58 1.73 -12.73 4.60
CA PRO A 58 3.12 -12.74 4.18
C PRO A 58 3.30 -11.97 2.85
N ALA A 59 4.21 -11.01 2.82
CA ALA A 59 4.58 -10.30 1.61
C ALA A 59 6.05 -9.87 1.64
N GLN A 60 6.62 -9.61 0.46
CA GLN A 60 8.02 -9.16 0.35
C GLN A 60 8.25 -7.80 1.01
N ASP A 61 7.23 -6.94 1.14
CA ASP A 61 7.41 -5.65 1.82
C ASP A 61 7.46 -5.79 3.34
N TYR A 62 6.65 -6.69 3.89
CA TYR A 62 6.60 -7.06 5.30
C TYR A 62 5.66 -8.26 5.49
N THR A 63 5.82 -8.98 6.59
CA THR A 63 4.80 -9.93 7.06
C THR A 63 3.97 -9.27 8.16
N ARG A 64 2.64 -9.30 8.05
CA ARG A 64 1.73 -8.91 9.14
C ARG A 64 1.22 -10.13 9.87
N VAL A 65 1.25 -10.09 11.20
CA VAL A 65 0.50 -11.01 12.06
C VAL A 65 -0.51 -10.20 12.88
N THR A 66 -1.78 -10.59 12.84
CA THR A 66 -2.85 -9.93 13.59
C THR A 66 -3.49 -10.92 14.55
N ILE A 67 -3.62 -10.54 15.82
CA ILE A 67 -4.40 -11.27 16.82
C ILE A 67 -5.61 -10.41 17.19
N GLU A 68 -6.81 -10.92 16.89
CA GLU A 68 -8.07 -10.27 17.24
C GLU A 68 -8.62 -10.84 18.55
N SER A 69 -9.03 -9.95 19.46
CA SER A 69 -9.51 -10.29 20.80
C SER A 69 -10.73 -9.47 21.22
N ASP A 70 -11.49 -10.02 22.18
CA ASP A 70 -12.64 -9.35 22.78
C ASP A 70 -12.27 -8.12 23.62
N ILE A 71 -11.07 -8.10 24.22
CA ILE A 71 -10.50 -6.97 24.94
C ILE A 71 -9.20 -6.49 24.30
N ALA A 72 -8.81 -5.24 24.57
CA ALA A 72 -7.51 -4.73 24.13
C ALA A 72 -6.36 -5.46 24.85
N LEU A 73 -5.42 -6.00 24.08
CA LEU A 73 -4.24 -6.68 24.58
C LEU A 73 -3.05 -5.72 24.64
N SER A 74 -2.20 -5.89 25.65
CA SER A 74 -0.91 -5.19 25.73
C SER A 74 0.21 -6.19 25.45
N ALA A 75 1.27 -5.73 24.79
CA ALA A 75 2.42 -6.57 24.52
C ALA A 75 3.74 -5.81 24.70
N THR A 76 4.73 -6.52 25.23
CA THR A 76 6.12 -6.11 25.18
C THR A 76 6.85 -7.00 24.18
N HIS A 77 7.88 -6.45 23.53
CA HIS A 77 8.65 -7.22 22.56
C HIS A 77 10.13 -6.92 22.68
N GLN A 78 10.95 -7.91 22.31
CA GLN A 78 12.40 -7.81 22.24
C GLN A 78 12.92 -8.60 21.05
N LEU A 79 13.92 -8.04 20.38
CA LEU A 79 14.71 -8.77 19.40
C LEU A 79 15.85 -9.50 20.10
N VAL A 80 16.06 -10.76 19.74
CA VAL A 80 17.18 -11.58 20.17
C VAL A 80 17.98 -11.91 18.92
N VAL A 81 19.26 -11.53 18.91
CA VAL A 81 20.20 -11.89 17.84
C VAL A 81 20.85 -13.25 18.15
N ASP A 82 21.29 -13.96 17.10
CA ASP A 82 21.99 -15.24 17.18
C ASP A 82 21.21 -16.41 17.86
N PRO A 83 20.26 -17.06 17.15
CA PRO A 83 19.64 -16.65 15.89
C PRO A 83 18.58 -15.55 16.06
N ASP A 84 18.37 -14.78 14.98
CA ASP A 84 17.36 -13.71 14.89
C ASP A 84 15.97 -14.21 15.28
N ARG A 85 15.44 -13.62 16.36
CA ARG A 85 14.16 -13.97 16.96
C ARG A 85 13.44 -12.71 17.44
N LEU A 86 12.14 -12.64 17.17
CA LEU A 86 11.24 -11.68 17.81
C LEU A 86 10.49 -12.40 18.93
N VAL A 87 10.75 -11.99 20.17
CA VAL A 87 10.03 -12.49 21.35
C VAL A 87 9.00 -11.46 21.76
N VAL A 88 7.74 -11.87 21.83
CA VAL A 88 6.61 -11.02 22.23
C VAL A 88 5.93 -11.65 23.44
N ASP A 89 5.83 -10.89 24.53
CA ASP A 89 5.04 -11.25 25.71
C ASP A 89 3.74 -10.47 25.70
N ILE A 90 2.61 -11.18 25.65
CA ILE A 90 1.26 -10.62 25.60
C ILE A 90 0.62 -10.77 26.98
N ASP A 91 0.30 -9.64 27.61
CA ASP A 91 -0.35 -9.60 28.92
C ASP A 91 -1.87 -9.76 28.80
N GLY A 92 -2.48 -10.39 29.81
CA GLY A 92 -3.93 -10.60 29.90
C GLY A 92 -4.42 -11.77 29.05
N LEU A 93 -3.54 -12.69 28.67
CA LEU A 93 -3.86 -13.83 27.81
C LEU A 93 -3.42 -15.15 28.45
N ASP A 94 -4.29 -16.15 28.39
CA ASP A 94 -3.97 -17.53 28.73
C ASP A 94 -3.88 -18.36 27.44
N LEU A 95 -3.00 -19.36 27.43
CA LEU A 95 -2.75 -20.19 26.27
C LEU A 95 -4.01 -20.98 25.89
N ASN A 96 -4.59 -20.65 24.75
CA ASN A 96 -5.76 -21.32 24.20
C ASN A 96 -5.44 -22.08 22.89
N PRO A 97 -6.31 -23.01 22.44
CA PRO A 97 -6.10 -23.73 21.18
C PRO A 97 -6.05 -22.82 19.95
N THR A 98 -6.82 -21.72 19.92
CA THR A 98 -6.86 -20.78 18.78
C THR A 98 -5.50 -20.13 18.52
N LEU A 99 -4.72 -19.82 19.56
CA LEU A 99 -3.34 -19.32 19.39
C LEU A 99 -2.41 -20.36 18.79
N ARG A 100 -2.70 -21.67 18.93
CA ARG A 100 -1.92 -22.70 18.24
C ARG A 100 -2.19 -22.72 16.75
N GLU A 101 -3.33 -22.20 16.27
CA GLU A 101 -3.59 -22.02 14.84
C GLU A 101 -2.59 -21.06 14.19
N LEU A 102 -2.04 -20.09 14.95
CA LEU A 102 -0.98 -19.21 14.46
C LEU A 102 0.19 -20.02 13.89
N VAL A 103 0.57 -21.10 14.57
CA VAL A 103 1.67 -22.00 14.14
C VAL A 103 1.36 -22.63 12.79
N ALA A 104 0.10 -23.02 12.54
CA ALA A 104 -0.33 -23.61 11.29
C ALA A 104 -0.45 -22.60 10.13
N LYS A 105 -0.62 -21.31 10.43
CA LYS A 105 -0.75 -20.25 9.41
C LYS A 105 0.60 -19.73 8.89
N ILE A 106 1.70 -19.98 9.59
CA ILE A 106 3.04 -19.66 9.09
C ILE A 106 3.41 -20.69 8.01
N THR A 107 3.45 -20.24 6.76
CA THR A 107 3.81 -21.10 5.64
C THR A 107 5.33 -21.08 5.40
N PRO A 108 5.91 -22.14 4.81
CA PRO A 108 7.34 -22.16 4.47
C PRO A 108 7.77 -21.02 3.52
N ASN A 109 6.82 -20.46 2.76
CA ASN A 109 7.06 -19.40 1.78
C ASN A 109 6.99 -17.99 2.39
N ASP A 110 6.70 -17.84 3.69
CA ASP A 110 6.78 -16.55 4.38
C ASP A 110 8.21 -15.99 4.26
N PRO A 111 8.41 -14.75 3.76
CA PRO A 111 9.76 -14.22 3.54
C PRO A 111 10.53 -14.01 4.85
N TYR A 112 9.84 -13.71 5.95
CA TYR A 112 10.46 -13.24 7.19
C TYR A 112 10.38 -14.25 8.32
N ILE A 113 9.26 -14.98 8.45
CA ILE A 113 9.03 -15.89 9.57
C ILE A 113 9.40 -17.32 9.14
N ARG A 114 10.36 -17.93 9.85
CA ARG A 114 10.70 -19.36 9.67
C ARG A 114 9.69 -20.26 10.37
N GLN A 115 9.38 -19.94 11.62
CA GLN A 115 8.38 -20.61 12.43
C GLN A 115 7.98 -19.72 13.60
N VAL A 116 6.86 -20.05 14.25
CA VAL A 116 6.42 -19.39 15.48
C VAL A 116 6.20 -20.44 16.57
N ARG A 117 6.70 -20.17 17.77
CA ARG A 117 6.43 -20.95 18.97
C ARG A 117 5.53 -20.15 19.90
N VAL A 118 4.54 -20.82 20.47
CA VAL A 118 3.58 -20.24 21.40
C VAL A 118 3.67 -21.01 22.71
N GLY A 119 3.80 -20.31 23.84
CA GLY A 119 3.85 -20.94 25.16
C GLY A 119 3.33 -20.04 26.25
N GLN A 120 2.83 -20.64 27.33
CA GLN A 120 2.52 -19.90 28.57
C GLN A 120 3.85 -19.54 29.24
N ASN A 121 4.15 -18.24 29.36
CA ASN A 121 5.40 -17.77 29.99
C ASN A 121 5.26 -17.67 31.51
N ARG A 122 4.14 -17.11 31.96
CA ARG A 122 3.70 -16.98 33.35
C ARG A 122 2.17 -16.84 33.38
N PRO A 123 1.47 -16.95 34.52
CA PRO A 123 0.03 -16.79 34.56
C PRO A 123 -0.41 -15.49 33.87
N ARG A 124 -1.42 -15.56 32.98
CA ARG A 124 -1.94 -14.44 32.19
C ARG A 124 -0.96 -13.78 31.22
N VAL A 125 0.18 -14.42 30.93
CA VAL A 125 1.12 -13.94 29.90
C VAL A 125 1.52 -15.07 28.97
N VAL A 126 1.11 -14.93 27.71
CA VAL A 126 1.53 -15.82 26.62
C VAL A 126 2.73 -15.21 25.92
N ARG A 127 3.74 -16.05 25.66
CA ARG A 127 4.91 -15.69 24.87
C ARG A 127 4.79 -16.27 23.46
N LEU A 128 4.96 -15.40 22.48
CA LEU A 128 5.19 -15.75 21.09
C LEU A 128 6.69 -15.59 20.79
N VAL A 129 7.29 -16.58 20.15
CA VAL A 129 8.66 -16.52 19.67
C VAL A 129 8.65 -16.79 18.18
N PHE A 130 8.84 -15.74 17.39
CA PHE A 130 9.03 -15.84 15.95
C PHE A 130 10.51 -16.07 15.67
N ASP A 131 10.84 -17.23 15.12
CA ASP A 131 12.17 -17.48 14.56
C ASP A 131 12.21 -16.85 13.17
N LEU A 132 13.18 -15.95 12.95
CA LEU A 132 13.24 -15.13 11.75
C LEU A 132 14.21 -15.72 10.71
N LYS A 133 13.94 -15.45 9.44
CA LYS A 133 14.81 -15.80 8.31
C LYS A 133 15.90 -14.76 8.06
N GLU A 134 15.62 -13.51 8.42
CA GLU A 134 16.53 -12.37 8.33
C GLU A 134 16.18 -11.34 9.41
N SER A 135 17.02 -10.33 9.57
CA SER A 135 16.81 -9.27 10.54
C SER A 135 15.64 -8.37 10.13
N VAL A 136 14.78 -8.03 11.08
CA VAL A 136 13.55 -7.23 10.86
C VAL A 136 13.50 -6.03 11.82
N ASN A 137 12.77 -5.00 11.41
CA ASN A 137 12.38 -3.85 12.23
C ASN A 137 10.89 -4.00 12.60
N PRO A 138 10.58 -4.67 13.72
CA PRO A 138 9.20 -4.98 14.07
C PRO A 138 8.45 -3.72 14.52
N GLN A 139 7.18 -3.61 14.15
CA GLN A 139 6.24 -2.68 14.77
C GLN A 139 5.16 -3.47 15.48
N VAL A 140 4.95 -3.17 16.76
CA VAL A 140 3.93 -3.81 17.59
C VAL A 140 2.99 -2.74 18.13
N PHE A 141 1.71 -2.82 17.78
CA PHE A 141 0.72 -1.82 18.17
C PHE A 141 -0.69 -2.42 18.25
N THR A 142 -1.59 -1.70 18.90
CA THR A 142 -2.98 -2.12 19.13
C THR A 142 -3.95 -1.24 18.35
N LEU A 143 -4.98 -1.84 17.77
CA LEU A 143 -6.06 -1.15 17.09
C LEU A 143 -7.38 -1.40 17.83
N LEU A 144 -8.16 -0.33 17.94
CA LEU A 144 -9.50 -0.38 18.51
C LEU A 144 -10.50 -1.04 17.52
N PRO A 145 -11.67 -1.50 18.03
CA PRO A 145 -12.70 -2.09 17.20
C PRO A 145 -13.20 -1.14 16.09
N ILE A 146 -13.39 -1.68 14.88
CA ILE A 146 -13.90 -0.96 13.71
C ILE A 146 -14.44 -1.93 12.65
N ALA A 147 -15.50 -1.55 11.94
CA ALA A 147 -15.99 -2.26 10.75
C ALA A 147 -16.18 -3.79 10.93
N GLY A 148 -16.68 -4.21 12.11
CA GLY A 148 -16.90 -5.63 12.44
C GLY A 148 -15.68 -6.33 13.07
N TYR A 149 -14.49 -5.74 13.02
CA TYR A 149 -13.32 -6.19 13.76
C TYR A 149 -13.38 -5.72 15.22
N ARG A 150 -12.96 -6.59 16.13
CA ARG A 150 -12.76 -6.26 17.56
C ARG A 150 -11.39 -5.63 17.80
N ASN A 151 -10.88 -5.73 19.03
CA ASN A 151 -9.55 -5.24 19.36
C ASN A 151 -8.51 -6.09 18.62
N ARG A 152 -7.47 -5.45 18.08
CA ARG A 152 -6.43 -6.16 17.33
C ARG A 152 -5.06 -5.79 17.87
N LEU A 153 -4.24 -6.78 18.16
CA LEU A 153 -2.81 -6.64 18.37
C LEU A 153 -2.09 -7.01 17.08
N VAL A 154 -1.36 -6.05 16.51
CA VAL A 154 -0.74 -6.15 15.19
C VAL A 154 0.78 -6.19 15.34
N PHE A 155 1.40 -7.11 14.61
CA PHE A 155 2.84 -7.24 14.46
C PHE A 155 3.20 -7.09 12.98
N ASP A 156 3.88 -6.00 12.62
CA ASP A 156 4.44 -5.85 11.29
C ASP A 156 5.94 -6.12 11.33
N LEU A 157 6.38 -7.10 10.55
CA LEU A 157 7.78 -7.50 10.44
C LEU A 157 8.34 -6.93 9.14
N TYR A 158 8.82 -5.68 9.19
CA TYR A 158 9.51 -5.05 8.05
C TYR A 158 10.95 -5.55 7.95
N PRO A 159 11.51 -5.79 6.76
CA PRO A 159 12.93 -6.12 6.60
C PRO A 159 13.80 -4.99 7.16
N ALA A 160 14.92 -5.34 7.79
CA ALA A 160 15.91 -4.33 8.20
C ALA A 160 16.50 -3.60 6.98
N ASN A 161 16.57 -4.28 5.83
CA ASN A 161 17.06 -3.75 4.56
C ASN A 161 15.99 -3.94 3.46
N PRO A 162 14.99 -3.05 3.37
CA PRO A 162 13.92 -3.17 2.37
C PRO A 162 14.46 -3.01 0.94
N LEU A 163 13.89 -3.77 0.01
CA LEU A 163 14.13 -3.58 -1.42
C LEU A 163 13.55 -2.23 -1.88
N ASP A 164 14.37 -1.34 -2.43
CA ASP A 164 13.89 -0.06 -2.96
C ASP A 164 13.01 -0.27 -4.21
N PRO A 165 11.77 0.23 -4.25
CA PRO A 165 10.89 0.16 -5.42
C PRO A 165 11.52 0.71 -6.70
N LEU A 166 12.34 1.76 -6.59
CA LEU A 166 13.05 2.33 -7.73
C LEU A 166 14.08 1.34 -8.28
N MET A 167 14.83 0.67 -7.41
CA MET A 167 15.81 -0.34 -7.82
C MET A 167 15.15 -1.57 -8.44
N GLN A 168 13.97 -1.97 -7.96
CA GLN A 168 13.19 -3.04 -8.58
C GLN A 168 12.76 -2.66 -10.00
N LEU A 169 12.25 -1.45 -10.18
CA LEU A 169 11.81 -0.94 -11.48
C LEU A 169 12.97 -0.78 -12.47
N VAL A 170 14.12 -0.34 -11.98
CA VAL A 170 15.40 -0.28 -12.68
C VAL A 170 15.75 -1.66 -13.26
N ARG A 171 15.83 -2.70 -12.42
CA ARG A 171 16.17 -4.06 -12.85
C ARG A 171 15.17 -4.62 -13.86
N ALA A 172 13.88 -4.42 -13.59
CA ALA A 172 12.82 -4.83 -14.51
C ALA A 172 12.93 -4.14 -15.89
N THR A 173 13.38 -2.89 -15.90
CA THR A 173 13.64 -2.13 -17.13
C THR A 173 14.84 -2.70 -17.90
N GLU A 174 15.93 -3.04 -17.21
CA GLU A 174 17.11 -3.66 -17.83
C GLU A 174 16.79 -5.01 -18.46
N ASP A 175 16.11 -5.88 -17.72
CA ASP A 175 15.67 -7.19 -18.21
C ASP A 175 14.80 -7.06 -19.47
N LYS A 176 13.88 -6.09 -19.45
CA LYS A 176 13.02 -5.80 -20.58
C LYS A 176 13.83 -5.36 -21.81
N GLN A 177 14.79 -4.45 -21.61
CA GLN A 177 15.64 -3.98 -22.70
C GLN A 177 16.47 -5.13 -23.29
N GLN A 178 17.02 -6.01 -22.44
CA GLN A 178 17.76 -7.19 -22.89
C GLN A 178 16.89 -8.14 -23.71
N ARG A 179 15.66 -8.43 -23.27
CA ARG A 179 14.70 -9.26 -24.02
C ARG A 179 14.31 -8.63 -25.35
N PHE A 180 14.11 -7.31 -25.38
CA PHE A 180 13.77 -6.59 -26.60
C PHE A 180 14.91 -6.65 -27.63
N ILE A 181 16.16 -6.43 -27.20
CA ILE A 181 17.34 -6.59 -28.04
C ILE A 181 17.46 -8.04 -28.54
N ALA A 182 17.27 -9.04 -27.67
CA ALA A 182 17.32 -10.45 -28.04
C ALA A 182 16.24 -10.84 -29.07
N SER A 183 15.10 -10.14 -29.10
CA SER A 183 14.05 -10.32 -30.12
C SER A 183 14.31 -9.62 -31.46
N GLY A 184 15.49 -9.02 -31.66
CA GLY A 184 15.86 -8.30 -32.89
C GLY A 184 15.36 -6.85 -32.94
N GLY A 185 14.87 -6.31 -31.82
CA GLY A 185 14.50 -4.90 -31.69
C GLY A 185 15.74 -4.01 -31.65
N ALA A 186 15.72 -2.91 -32.42
CA ALA A 186 16.74 -1.88 -32.28
C ALA A 186 16.63 -1.26 -30.87
N PRO A 187 17.72 -1.15 -30.09
CA PRO A 187 17.64 -0.64 -28.73
C PRO A 187 16.94 0.73 -28.73
N MET A 188 15.99 0.93 -27.81
CA MET A 188 15.43 2.26 -27.55
C MET A 188 16.61 3.24 -27.41
N PRO A 189 16.60 4.38 -28.14
CA PRO A 189 17.70 5.34 -28.07
C PRO A 189 17.90 5.67 -26.61
N ALA A 190 19.12 5.52 -26.11
CA ALA A 190 19.43 5.83 -24.73
C ALA A 190 19.02 7.29 -24.49
N PRO A 191 18.01 7.57 -23.64
CA PRO A 191 17.79 8.92 -23.16
C PRO A 191 19.14 9.50 -22.70
N ALA A 192 19.37 10.78 -22.98
CA ALA A 192 20.38 11.51 -22.22
C ALA A 192 20.08 11.33 -20.72
N GLU A 193 21.08 11.43 -19.84
CA GLU A 193 20.86 11.20 -18.40
C GLU A 193 19.68 12.04 -17.83
N ASP A 194 19.43 13.20 -18.44
CA ASP A 194 18.34 14.11 -18.11
C ASP A 194 16.94 13.61 -18.54
N ASP A 195 16.86 12.73 -19.54
CA ASP A 195 15.58 12.34 -20.15
C ASP A 195 14.94 11.11 -19.47
N ASP A 196 15.71 10.16 -18.89
CA ASP A 196 15.24 9.01 -18.10
C ASP A 196 16.17 8.73 -16.90
N PRO A 197 15.92 9.38 -15.75
CA PRO A 197 16.77 9.21 -14.57
C PRO A 197 16.78 7.77 -14.05
N ILE A 198 15.71 7.00 -14.30
CA ILE A 198 15.60 5.61 -13.85
C ILE A 198 16.48 4.71 -14.72
N ALA A 199 16.40 4.85 -16.05
CA ALA A 199 17.30 4.12 -16.94
C ALA A 199 18.78 4.58 -16.81
N ALA A 200 19.03 5.82 -16.41
CA ALA A 200 20.38 6.30 -16.09
C ALA A 200 20.92 5.65 -14.80
N LEU A 201 20.13 5.60 -13.73
CA LEU A 201 20.50 4.96 -12.47
C LEU A 201 20.76 3.45 -12.64
N ALA A 202 19.96 2.79 -13.47
CA ALA A 202 20.14 1.40 -13.87
C ALA A 202 21.54 1.13 -14.39
N ARG A 203 21.94 1.87 -15.44
CA ARG A 203 23.25 1.76 -16.08
C ARG A 203 24.41 2.02 -15.13
N ARG A 204 24.29 3.02 -14.24
CA ARG A 204 25.31 3.33 -13.22
C ARG A 204 25.47 2.21 -12.20
N SER A 205 24.38 1.55 -11.84
CA SER A 205 24.40 0.42 -10.89
C SER A 205 24.98 -0.85 -11.51
N ALA A 206 24.83 -1.03 -12.83
CA ALA A 206 25.39 -2.16 -13.58
C ALA A 206 26.89 -2.02 -13.93
N GLY A 207 27.48 -0.83 -13.77
CA GLY A 207 28.87 -0.54 -14.12
C GLY A 207 29.77 -0.26 -12.91
N GLY A 208 30.57 -1.25 -12.48
CA GLY A 208 31.87 -0.97 -11.82
C GLY A 208 32.81 -0.24 -12.81
N PRO A 209 33.89 0.43 -12.34
CA PRO A 209 34.51 1.53 -13.07
C PRO A 209 35.06 1.07 -14.43
N ALA A 210 34.33 1.38 -15.49
CA ALA A 210 34.81 1.16 -16.85
C ALA A 210 35.71 2.33 -17.21
N SER A 211 37.01 2.04 -17.13
CA SER A 211 38.14 2.76 -17.68
C SER A 211 37.79 3.58 -18.92
N SER A 212 38.01 4.89 -18.83
CA SER A 212 38.19 5.77 -19.98
C SER A 212 39.46 5.34 -20.75
N SER A 213 39.33 4.46 -21.73
CA SER A 213 40.41 4.22 -22.69
C SER A 213 40.35 5.26 -23.82
N THR A 214 40.65 6.51 -23.50
CA THR A 214 41.02 7.49 -24.52
C THR A 214 42.53 7.37 -24.70
N ARG A 215 42.97 6.78 -25.81
CA ARG A 215 44.37 6.86 -26.25
C ARG A 215 44.73 8.34 -26.46
N PRO A 216 45.84 8.86 -25.91
CA PRO A 216 46.44 10.08 -26.41
C PRO A 216 47.50 9.73 -27.46
N ALA A 217 47.44 10.42 -28.60
CA ALA A 217 48.57 10.54 -29.51
C ALA A 217 49.65 11.41 -28.85
N GLU A 218 50.90 11.00 -29.02
CA GLU A 218 52.11 11.72 -28.61
C GLU A 218 52.22 13.08 -29.30
N ASP A 219 52.62 14.12 -28.56
CA ASP A 219 53.82 14.91 -28.90
C ASP A 219 54.16 15.95 -27.80
N GLY A 220 55.45 16.00 -27.41
CA GLY A 220 56.12 17.25 -27.04
C GLY A 220 56.20 17.72 -25.57
N ARG A 221 56.97 17.00 -24.73
CA ARG A 221 57.94 17.43 -23.66
C ARG A 221 57.75 18.69 -22.76
N PRO A 222 58.38 18.71 -21.56
CA PRO A 222 57.79 19.27 -20.32
C PRO A 222 58.49 20.53 -19.76
N ALA A 223 57.82 21.24 -18.84
CA ALA A 223 58.50 22.07 -17.83
C ALA A 223 57.71 22.12 -16.52
N LEU A 224 58.34 21.60 -15.45
CA LEU A 224 57.96 21.78 -14.05
C LEU A 224 58.15 23.26 -13.63
N ALA A 225 57.31 23.77 -12.72
CA ALA A 225 57.74 24.17 -11.37
C ALA A 225 56.73 25.09 -10.65
N ASN A 226 56.44 24.68 -9.41
CA ASN A 226 56.42 25.49 -8.19
C ASN A 226 55.34 26.55 -7.90
N ARG A 227 54.53 26.15 -6.91
CA ARG A 227 54.28 26.80 -5.59
C ARG A 227 52.99 27.63 -5.42
N PRO A 228 52.24 27.38 -4.31
CA PRO A 228 51.19 28.23 -3.77
C PRO A 228 51.81 29.14 -2.66
N PRO A 229 51.10 29.71 -1.65
CA PRO A 229 49.67 30.00 -1.42
C PRO A 229 49.43 31.46 -0.95
N SER A 230 48.17 31.86 -0.66
CA SER A 230 47.74 32.65 0.54
C SER A 230 46.36 33.30 0.31
N ARG A 231 45.28 32.92 1.02
CA ARG A 231 44.83 33.32 2.38
C ARG A 231 44.16 34.72 2.43
N LYS A 232 42.81 34.70 2.51
CA LYS A 232 41.77 35.57 3.15
C LYS A 232 42.21 36.85 3.93
N PRO A 233 41.33 37.83 4.30
CA PRO A 233 39.83 37.84 4.32
C PRO A 233 39.14 39.17 3.89
N ALA A 234 37.79 39.17 3.95
CA ALA A 234 36.87 40.32 3.85
C ALA A 234 36.96 41.28 5.08
N PRO A 235 36.31 42.49 5.12
CA PRO A 235 34.85 42.57 5.37
C PRO A 235 34.09 43.84 4.85
N SER A 236 32.76 43.80 5.05
CA SER A 236 31.87 44.90 5.54
C SER A 236 31.02 45.75 4.56
N ALA A 237 29.73 45.40 4.54
CA ALA A 237 28.50 46.17 4.81
C ALA A 237 28.20 47.59 4.26
N ALA A 238 26.99 47.67 3.69
CA ALA A 238 25.93 48.71 3.77
C ALA A 238 26.08 50.07 3.06
N ASP A 239 25.20 50.34 2.07
CA ASP A 239 24.16 51.39 2.09
C ASP A 239 23.52 51.58 0.70
N ASN A 240 22.19 51.79 0.65
CA ASN A 240 21.38 52.16 -0.55
C ASN A 240 21.13 53.70 -0.56
N PRO A 241 20.44 54.28 -1.56
CA PRO A 241 20.62 54.37 -3.03
C PRO A 241 20.78 55.86 -3.49
N PRO A 242 20.91 56.18 -4.81
CA PRO A 242 19.88 57.08 -5.37
C PRO A 242 19.59 56.92 -6.89
N ALA A 243 18.60 57.70 -7.33
CA ALA A 243 17.86 57.65 -8.59
C ALA A 243 18.54 58.23 -9.84
N LEU A 244 18.05 57.71 -10.98
CA LEU A 244 17.92 58.21 -12.37
C LEU A 244 18.51 59.59 -12.76
N ALA A 245 19.36 59.62 -13.80
CA ALA A 245 19.15 60.40 -15.04
C ALA A 245 20.27 60.21 -16.11
N ASN A 246 19.83 60.00 -17.36
CA ASN A 246 20.41 60.39 -18.65
C ASN A 246 21.79 59.88 -19.13
N ALA A 247 21.79 59.06 -20.21
CA ALA A 247 22.48 59.27 -21.52
C ALA A 247 22.23 58.05 -22.46
N PRO A 248 22.60 58.06 -23.77
CA PRO A 248 21.68 58.19 -24.91
C PRO A 248 21.42 56.88 -25.70
N MET A 249 20.33 56.86 -26.46
CA MET A 249 19.96 55.78 -27.38
C MET A 249 20.96 55.63 -28.54
N SER A 250 21.43 54.39 -28.76
CA SER A 250 22.05 53.96 -30.02
C SER A 250 21.00 53.30 -30.93
N PRO A 251 21.11 53.38 -32.27
CA PRO A 251 20.10 52.83 -33.17
C PRO A 251 20.07 51.28 -33.12
N PRO A 252 18.91 50.65 -33.36
CA PRO A 252 18.85 49.19 -33.41
C PRO A 252 19.58 48.67 -34.66
N LEU A 253 20.51 47.73 -34.44
CA LEU A 253 21.11 46.92 -35.50
C LEU A 253 20.00 46.16 -36.24
N ALA A 254 19.94 46.35 -37.56
CA ALA A 254 19.05 45.61 -38.45
C ALA A 254 19.41 44.11 -38.41
N ILE A 255 18.42 43.28 -38.07
CA ILE A 255 18.52 41.83 -38.16
C ILE A 255 18.18 41.45 -39.60
N GLU A 256 19.16 40.95 -40.37
CA GLU A 256 18.86 40.32 -41.65
C GLU A 256 18.25 38.93 -41.42
N PRO A 257 17.18 38.55 -42.16
CA PRO A 257 16.56 37.24 -42.01
C PRO A 257 17.46 36.15 -42.61
N GLU A 258 17.90 35.22 -41.78
CA GLU A 258 18.64 34.03 -42.20
C GLU A 258 17.76 33.14 -43.10
N SER A 259 18.32 32.70 -44.22
CA SER A 259 17.60 31.87 -45.21
C SER A 259 17.26 30.49 -44.64
N PRO A 260 16.07 29.92 -44.93
CA PRO A 260 15.63 28.68 -44.30
C PRO A 260 16.44 27.48 -44.82
N VAL A 261 17.16 26.83 -43.92
CA VAL A 261 17.78 25.52 -44.17
C VAL A 261 16.65 24.49 -44.42
N PRO A 262 16.72 23.65 -45.46
CA PRO A 262 15.69 22.64 -45.72
C PRO A 262 15.63 21.65 -44.56
N ARG A 263 14.53 21.69 -43.80
CA ARG A 263 14.19 20.63 -42.84
C ARG A 263 13.85 19.36 -43.62
N GLY A 264 14.86 18.50 -43.79
CA GLY A 264 14.64 17.11 -44.18
C GLY A 264 13.58 16.48 -43.26
N ALA A 265 12.69 15.68 -43.85
CA ALA A 265 11.54 15.06 -43.18
C ALA A 265 11.94 14.50 -41.80
N ALA A 266 11.52 15.20 -40.75
CA ALA A 266 11.76 14.77 -39.39
C ALA A 266 10.93 13.50 -39.15
N ALA A 267 11.63 12.41 -38.86
CA ALA A 267 11.07 11.22 -38.24
C ALA A 267 10.10 11.62 -37.11
N GLY A 268 9.02 10.84 -36.95
CA GLY A 268 7.96 11.07 -35.96
C GLY A 268 8.47 11.26 -34.52
N PRO A 269 7.59 11.63 -33.58
CA PRO A 269 7.97 12.07 -32.24
C PRO A 269 8.96 11.09 -31.60
N ARG A 270 10.22 11.54 -31.43
CA ARG A 270 11.27 10.79 -30.75
C ARG A 270 10.91 10.66 -29.28
N MET A 271 10.41 9.51 -28.88
CA MET A 271 10.20 9.20 -27.47
C MET A 271 11.54 8.95 -26.80
N ARG A 272 11.86 9.78 -25.80
CA ARG A 272 13.17 9.79 -25.14
C ARG A 272 13.25 8.82 -23.97
N ARG A 273 12.14 8.45 -23.31
CA ARG A 273 12.13 7.55 -22.14
C ARG A 273 10.89 6.67 -22.02
N LEU A 274 10.96 5.63 -21.19
CA LEU A 274 9.82 4.76 -20.87
C LEU A 274 8.78 5.51 -20.03
N LEU A 275 7.52 5.43 -20.44
CA LEU A 275 6.39 5.90 -19.66
C LEU A 275 6.16 4.99 -18.46
N THR A 276 6.21 5.53 -17.25
CA THR A 276 6.04 4.78 -16.01
C THR A 276 4.62 4.95 -15.47
N VAL A 277 3.85 3.87 -15.42
CA VAL A 277 2.49 3.86 -14.85
C VAL A 277 2.53 3.16 -13.49
N ALA A 278 2.22 3.88 -12.43
CA ALA A 278 1.99 3.29 -11.11
C ALA A 278 0.54 2.78 -11.04
N ILE A 279 0.37 1.49 -10.79
CA ILE A 279 -0.91 0.81 -10.67
C ILE A 279 -1.12 0.49 -9.19
N ASP A 280 -2.24 0.90 -8.65
CA ASP A 280 -2.61 0.72 -7.27
C ASP A 280 -3.84 -0.17 -7.14
N PRO A 281 -3.69 -1.47 -6.87
CA PRO A 281 -4.83 -2.31 -6.52
C PRO A 281 -5.31 -1.92 -5.10
N GLY A 282 -6.55 -1.44 -4.99
CA GLY A 282 -7.17 -1.02 -3.73
C GLY A 282 -7.11 -2.09 -2.63
N HIS A 283 -7.19 -1.65 -1.36
CA HIS A 283 -7.26 -2.53 -0.18
C HIS A 283 -6.08 -3.52 -0.05
N GLY A 284 -6.30 -4.70 0.52
CA GLY A 284 -5.32 -5.78 0.66
C GLY A 284 -5.08 -6.19 2.12
N GLY A 285 -4.69 -7.45 2.32
CA GLY A 285 -4.44 -8.03 3.63
C GLY A 285 -5.68 -7.99 4.52
N GLU A 286 -5.57 -7.30 5.67
CA GLU A 286 -6.63 -7.15 6.67
C GLU A 286 -7.82 -6.31 6.16
N ASP A 287 -7.61 -5.47 5.15
CA ASP A 287 -8.69 -4.73 4.50
C ASP A 287 -9.20 -5.52 3.27
N PRO A 288 -10.38 -6.15 3.32
CA PRO A 288 -10.94 -6.86 2.18
C PRO A 288 -11.52 -5.92 1.12
N GLY A 289 -11.71 -4.63 1.42
CA GLY A 289 -12.58 -3.75 0.67
C GLY A 289 -14.04 -4.19 0.76
N ALA A 290 -14.83 -3.84 -0.26
CA ALA A 290 -16.19 -4.31 -0.38
C ALA A 290 -16.26 -5.84 -0.52
N THR A 291 -17.34 -6.44 0.00
CA THR A 291 -17.62 -7.87 -0.13
C THR A 291 -18.95 -8.06 -0.84
N GLY A 292 -18.91 -8.79 -1.95
CA GLY A 292 -20.08 -9.15 -2.74
C GLY A 292 -20.96 -10.20 -2.05
N SER A 293 -22.17 -10.37 -2.58
CA SER A 293 -23.18 -11.27 -2.03
C SER A 293 -22.78 -12.75 -2.07
N ALA A 294 -21.94 -13.14 -3.03
CA ALA A 294 -21.38 -14.49 -3.12
C ALA A 294 -20.09 -14.65 -2.27
N GLY A 295 -19.69 -13.62 -1.52
CA GLY A 295 -18.49 -13.61 -0.69
C GLY A 295 -17.22 -13.19 -1.44
N THR A 296 -17.34 -12.64 -2.65
CA THR A 296 -16.19 -12.12 -3.40
C THR A 296 -15.63 -10.89 -2.69
N HIS A 297 -14.32 -10.84 -2.44
CA HIS A 297 -13.68 -9.65 -1.88
C HIS A 297 -13.10 -8.76 -2.97
N GLU A 298 -13.34 -7.45 -2.85
CA GLU A 298 -12.80 -6.44 -3.75
C GLU A 298 -11.28 -6.54 -3.92
N LYS A 299 -10.55 -6.71 -2.81
CA LYS A 299 -9.08 -6.78 -2.82
C LYS A 299 -8.50 -7.85 -3.78
N ASP A 300 -9.24 -8.94 -4.01
CA ASP A 300 -8.82 -10.05 -4.86
C ASP A 300 -9.09 -9.75 -6.34
N VAL A 301 -10.27 -9.18 -6.62
CA VAL A 301 -10.69 -8.74 -7.95
C VAL A 301 -9.74 -7.66 -8.47
N VAL A 302 -9.50 -6.61 -7.68
CA VAL A 302 -8.69 -5.47 -8.12
C VAL A 302 -7.23 -5.85 -8.29
N LEU A 303 -6.69 -6.76 -7.47
CA LEU A 303 -5.34 -7.30 -7.65
C LEU A 303 -5.22 -8.09 -8.95
N SER A 304 -6.24 -8.90 -9.28
CA SER A 304 -6.27 -9.71 -10.51
C SER A 304 -6.31 -8.82 -11.75
N VAL A 305 -7.20 -7.82 -11.77
CA VAL A 305 -7.28 -6.82 -12.86
C VAL A 305 -5.98 -6.03 -12.97
N ALA A 306 -5.39 -5.60 -11.86
CA ALA A 306 -4.14 -4.84 -11.84
C ALA A 306 -2.95 -5.64 -12.39
N ARG A 307 -2.86 -6.95 -12.10
CA ARG A 307 -1.83 -7.84 -12.68
C ARG A 307 -1.99 -7.99 -14.19
N LEU A 308 -3.22 -8.12 -14.69
CA LEU A 308 -3.50 -8.13 -16.12
C LEU A 308 -3.12 -6.81 -16.78
N LEU A 309 -3.47 -5.68 -16.16
CA LEU A 309 -3.09 -4.35 -16.65
C LEU A 309 -1.57 -4.17 -16.67
N ARG A 310 -0.87 -4.58 -15.60
CA ARG A 310 0.60 -4.58 -15.54
C ARG A 310 1.19 -5.35 -16.71
N ALA A 311 0.76 -6.60 -16.93
CA ALA A 311 1.28 -7.43 -18.02
C ALA A 311 1.10 -6.76 -19.38
N LYS A 312 -0.05 -6.12 -19.62
CA LYS A 312 -0.35 -5.41 -20.87
C LYS A 312 0.50 -4.13 -21.04
N ILE A 313 0.71 -3.38 -19.97
CA ILE A 313 1.59 -2.20 -19.96
C ILE A 313 3.04 -2.61 -20.20
N ASP A 314 3.52 -3.64 -19.49
CA ASP A 314 4.89 -4.14 -19.61
C ASP A 314 5.16 -4.77 -20.98
N ALA A 315 4.13 -5.23 -21.69
CA ALA A 315 4.22 -5.65 -23.09
C ALA A 315 4.38 -4.49 -24.09
N GLN A 316 4.07 -3.24 -23.73
CA GLN A 316 4.27 -2.09 -24.62
C GLN A 316 5.76 -1.71 -24.67
N PRO A 317 6.37 -1.52 -25.84
CA PRO A 317 7.81 -1.26 -25.95
C PRO A 317 8.24 0.03 -25.22
N ASN A 318 7.33 1.00 -25.11
CA ASN A 318 7.59 2.35 -24.60
C ASN A 318 6.97 2.63 -23.21
N MET A 319 6.46 1.61 -22.50
CA MET A 319 5.86 1.77 -21.17
C MET A 319 6.44 0.77 -20.17
N ARG A 320 6.27 1.03 -18.88
CA ARG A 320 6.51 0.09 -17.79
C ARG A 320 5.53 0.33 -16.65
N ALA A 321 5.19 -0.71 -15.93
CA ALA A 321 4.30 -0.64 -14.78
C ALA A 321 5.07 -0.84 -13.47
N MET A 322 4.62 -0.12 -12.44
CA MET A 322 4.98 -0.34 -11.05
C MET A 322 3.70 -0.62 -10.28
N MET A 323 3.68 -1.61 -9.39
CA MET A 323 2.50 -1.90 -8.56
C MET A 323 2.73 -1.43 -7.12
N THR A 324 1.73 -0.82 -6.48
CA THR A 324 1.81 -0.46 -5.05
C THR A 324 1.81 -1.70 -4.15
N ARG A 325 1.13 -2.77 -4.58
CA ARG A 325 1.20 -4.14 -4.04
C ARG A 325 1.06 -5.15 -5.18
N ASP A 326 1.75 -6.28 -5.07
CA ASP A 326 1.67 -7.39 -6.02
C ASP A 326 1.21 -8.70 -5.37
N ALA A 327 0.90 -8.68 -4.07
CA ALA A 327 0.37 -9.78 -3.28
C ALA A 327 -0.77 -9.29 -2.36
N ASP A 328 -1.35 -10.20 -1.58
CA ASP A 328 -2.43 -9.89 -0.64
C ASP A 328 -1.89 -9.40 0.71
N TYR A 329 -1.49 -8.13 0.74
CA TYR A 329 -1.10 -7.42 1.95
C TYR A 329 -1.59 -5.98 1.90
N PHE A 330 -1.71 -5.37 3.07
CA PHE A 330 -2.20 -4.01 3.19
C PHE A 330 -1.10 -3.00 2.85
N VAL A 331 -1.45 -1.91 2.16
CA VAL A 331 -0.55 -0.77 1.96
C VAL A 331 -1.29 0.49 2.38
N PRO A 332 -0.77 1.27 3.36
CA PRO A 332 -1.40 2.52 3.77
C PRO A 332 -1.51 3.53 2.62
N LEU A 333 -2.56 4.37 2.63
CA LEU A 333 -2.87 5.30 1.54
C LEU A 333 -1.72 6.26 1.23
N ASN A 334 -1.06 6.82 2.26
CA ASN A 334 0.12 7.68 2.09
C ASN A 334 1.31 6.92 1.48
N VAL A 335 1.53 5.66 1.87
CA VAL A 335 2.61 4.82 1.35
C VAL A 335 2.39 4.50 -0.13
N ARG A 336 1.14 4.26 -0.57
CA ARG A 336 0.80 4.08 -2.00
C ARG A 336 1.25 5.28 -2.84
N VAL A 337 0.95 6.50 -2.36
CA VAL A 337 1.37 7.76 -3.01
C VAL A 337 2.90 7.90 -3.00
N GLN A 338 3.54 7.66 -1.86
CA GLN A 338 5.01 7.75 -1.74
C GLN A 338 5.74 6.79 -2.68
N LYS A 339 5.22 5.56 -2.84
CA LYS A 339 5.76 4.57 -3.78
C LYS A 339 5.72 5.07 -5.22
N ALA A 340 4.59 5.63 -5.65
CA ALA A 340 4.45 6.19 -7.00
C ALA A 340 5.38 7.38 -7.25
N ARG A 341 5.54 8.26 -6.25
CA ARG A 341 6.47 9.40 -6.29
C ARG A 341 7.93 8.96 -6.33
N ARG A 342 8.29 7.94 -5.54
CA ARG A 342 9.67 7.39 -5.49
C ARG A 342 10.14 6.86 -6.83
N VAL A 343 9.24 6.23 -7.59
CA VAL A 343 9.53 5.77 -8.97
C VAL A 343 9.23 6.81 -10.04
N GLN A 344 8.97 8.05 -9.63
CA GLN A 344 8.72 9.18 -10.52
C GLN A 344 7.67 8.84 -11.60
N ALA A 345 6.56 8.20 -11.20
CA ALA A 345 5.54 7.78 -12.15
C ALA A 345 5.00 8.97 -12.98
N ASP A 346 4.60 8.68 -14.21
CA ASP A 346 3.98 9.62 -15.14
C ASP A 346 2.45 9.59 -15.07
N LEU A 347 1.91 8.52 -14.49
CA LEU A 347 0.48 8.33 -14.23
C LEU A 347 0.33 7.40 -13.03
N PHE A 348 -0.61 7.71 -12.15
CA PHE A 348 -1.07 6.87 -11.07
C PHE A 348 -2.51 6.43 -11.33
N VAL A 349 -2.75 5.13 -11.32
CA VAL A 349 -4.06 4.52 -11.56
C VAL A 349 -4.42 3.64 -10.37
N SER A 350 -5.37 4.07 -9.55
CA SER A 350 -5.94 3.26 -8.48
C SER A 350 -7.16 2.50 -9.00
N ILE A 351 -7.25 1.20 -8.69
CA ILE A 351 -8.27 0.29 -9.20
C ILE A 351 -9.10 -0.22 -8.01
N HIS A 352 -10.40 0.00 -8.09
CA HIS A 352 -11.40 -0.34 -7.09
C HIS A 352 -12.61 -1.07 -7.72
N ALA A 353 -13.38 -1.74 -6.90
CA ALA A 353 -14.63 -2.41 -7.26
C ALA A 353 -15.60 -2.31 -6.07
N ASP A 354 -15.91 -1.08 -5.66
CA ASP A 354 -16.54 -0.81 -4.38
C ASP A 354 -17.99 -1.33 -4.29
N ALA A 355 -18.62 -1.23 -3.12
CA ALA A 355 -20.03 -1.53 -2.87
C ALA A 355 -20.85 -0.26 -2.61
N PHE A 356 -22.06 -0.23 -3.15
CA PHE A 356 -23.04 0.81 -2.88
C PHE A 356 -24.14 0.34 -1.92
N LEU A 357 -24.86 1.28 -1.30
CA LEU A 357 -25.96 0.98 -0.36
C LEU A 357 -27.11 0.21 -1.03
N SER A 358 -27.36 0.49 -2.32
CA SER A 358 -28.33 -0.25 -3.12
C SER A 358 -27.60 -1.26 -4.01
N PRO A 359 -27.99 -2.55 -3.98
CA PRO A 359 -27.44 -3.56 -4.87
C PRO A 359 -27.83 -3.35 -6.34
N GLU A 360 -28.72 -2.41 -6.64
CA GLU A 360 -29.09 -2.05 -8.01
C GLU A 360 -28.08 -1.12 -8.69
N ALA A 361 -27.23 -0.43 -7.91
CA ALA A 361 -26.19 0.42 -8.45
C ALA A 361 -25.20 -0.43 -9.25
N LYS A 362 -24.97 -0.05 -10.51
CA LYS A 362 -24.09 -0.76 -11.43
C LYS A 362 -23.39 0.18 -12.39
N GLY A 363 -22.31 -0.32 -12.98
CA GLY A 363 -21.52 0.32 -14.01
C GLY A 363 -20.24 0.94 -13.48
N ALA A 364 -19.30 1.14 -14.39
CA ALA A 364 -18.00 1.70 -14.07
C ALA A 364 -18.05 3.23 -13.88
N SER A 365 -17.12 3.77 -13.09
CA SER A 365 -16.88 5.21 -12.94
C SER A 365 -15.39 5.51 -12.87
N VAL A 366 -15.00 6.72 -13.22
CA VAL A 366 -13.62 7.22 -13.06
C VAL A 366 -13.65 8.51 -12.26
N PHE A 367 -12.75 8.62 -11.30
CA PHE A 367 -12.62 9.74 -10.39
C PHE A 367 -11.25 10.41 -10.50
N ALA A 368 -11.22 11.71 -10.27
CA ALA A 368 -9.98 12.48 -10.06
C ALA A 368 -10.07 13.27 -8.74
N LEU A 369 -8.94 13.82 -8.29
CA LEU A 369 -8.89 14.62 -7.06
C LEU A 369 -9.75 15.89 -7.19
N SER A 370 -10.44 16.25 -6.11
CA SER A 370 -10.92 17.61 -5.85
C SER A 370 -10.53 18.06 -4.44
N GLU A 371 -10.01 19.29 -4.35
CA GLU A 371 -9.67 19.95 -3.09
C GLU A 371 -10.80 20.84 -2.55
N ARG A 372 -11.78 21.19 -3.39
CA ARG A 372 -12.79 22.22 -3.09
C ARG A 372 -14.22 21.66 -2.96
N GLY A 373 -14.38 20.35 -2.99
CA GLY A 373 -15.66 19.67 -2.83
C GLY A 373 -15.91 18.59 -3.88
N ALA A 374 -16.74 17.60 -3.56
CA ALA A 374 -17.05 16.52 -4.48
C ALA A 374 -18.06 16.95 -5.55
N SER A 375 -17.98 16.35 -6.74
CA SER A 375 -18.92 16.56 -7.85
C SER A 375 -20.33 16.06 -7.56
N SER A 376 -20.46 15.09 -6.65
CA SER A 376 -21.74 14.52 -6.23
C SER A 376 -21.69 14.04 -4.78
N ALA A 377 -22.87 13.88 -4.17
CA ALA A 377 -22.97 13.29 -2.83
C ALA A 377 -22.42 11.84 -2.82
N GLN A 378 -22.59 11.12 -3.93
CA GLN A 378 -22.07 9.77 -4.12
C GLN A 378 -20.54 9.77 -4.17
N ALA A 379 -19.92 10.67 -4.96
CA ALA A 379 -18.47 10.80 -5.01
C ALA A 379 -17.88 11.19 -3.63
N LYS A 380 -18.59 12.04 -2.86
CA LYS A 380 -18.19 12.37 -1.48
C LYS A 380 -18.25 11.15 -0.55
N TRP A 381 -19.34 10.39 -0.61
CA TRP A 381 -19.52 9.21 0.22
C TRP A 381 -18.45 8.15 -0.07
N LEU A 382 -18.20 7.89 -1.35
CA LEU A 382 -17.18 6.95 -1.81
C LEU A 382 -15.79 7.39 -1.33
N ALA A 383 -15.41 8.66 -1.53
CA ALA A 383 -14.13 9.15 -1.05
C ALA A 383 -13.97 9.03 0.47
N ASN A 384 -15.02 9.25 1.26
CA ASN A 384 -14.96 9.06 2.71
C ASN A 384 -14.76 7.59 3.10
N LYS A 385 -15.40 6.67 2.38
CA LYS A 385 -15.26 5.24 2.59
C LYS A 385 -13.86 4.75 2.23
N GLU A 386 -13.35 5.12 1.06
CA GLU A 386 -11.98 4.75 0.64
C GLU A 386 -10.91 5.36 1.55
N ASN A 387 -11.13 6.58 2.06
CA ASN A 387 -10.22 7.19 3.02
C ASN A 387 -10.23 6.50 4.39
N ALA A 388 -11.22 5.64 4.69
CA ALA A 388 -11.26 4.86 5.92
C ALA A 388 -10.45 3.56 5.86
N ALA A 389 -9.90 3.20 4.69
CA ALA A 389 -9.10 1.98 4.49
C ALA A 389 -7.93 1.87 5.48
N ASP A 390 -7.23 2.97 5.79
CA ASP A 390 -6.12 2.96 6.77
C ASP A 390 -6.56 2.56 8.18
N MET A 391 -7.80 2.88 8.58
CA MET A 391 -8.34 2.48 9.88
C MET A 391 -8.76 1.01 9.90
N ILE A 392 -9.28 0.51 8.77
CA ILE A 392 -9.69 -0.90 8.62
C ILE A 392 -8.46 -1.79 8.50
N GLY A 393 -7.60 -1.51 7.53
CA GLY A 393 -6.35 -2.23 7.31
C GLY A 393 -5.41 -2.13 8.50
N GLY A 394 -5.45 -1.01 9.24
CA GLY A 394 -4.68 -0.84 10.47
C GLY A 394 -3.28 -0.31 10.22
N ALA A 395 -3.19 0.92 9.74
CA ALA A 395 -1.94 1.65 9.64
C ALA A 395 -1.51 2.17 11.02
N ASN A 396 -0.23 2.05 11.36
CA ASN A 396 0.33 2.72 12.52
C ASN A 396 0.48 4.22 12.20
N LEU A 397 -0.59 4.99 12.39
CA LEU A 397 -0.67 6.43 12.12
C LEU A 397 0.09 7.25 13.18
N GLY A 398 1.29 6.80 13.58
CA GLY A 398 2.18 7.54 14.45
C GLY A 398 2.30 8.98 13.99
N SER A 399 2.11 9.91 14.92
CA SER A 399 1.88 11.36 14.76
C SER A 399 2.96 12.18 14.04
N LYS A 400 3.87 11.54 13.29
CA LYS A 400 5.01 12.19 12.62
C LYS A 400 4.73 12.70 11.20
N ASP A 401 3.61 12.32 10.58
CA ASP A 401 3.29 12.73 9.19
C ASP A 401 2.39 13.97 9.07
N ALA A 402 1.96 14.58 10.18
CA ALA A 402 1.18 15.82 10.14
C ALA A 402 1.99 17.04 9.62
N GLN A 403 3.30 16.88 9.40
CA GLN A 403 4.19 17.88 8.83
C GLN A 403 4.61 17.52 7.40
N VAL A 404 3.66 17.38 6.48
CA VAL A 404 3.96 17.49 5.04
C VAL A 404 3.62 18.89 4.56
N THR A 405 4.68 19.70 4.54
CA THR A 405 4.97 20.90 3.75
C THR A 405 3.81 21.50 2.94
N ARG A 406 3.12 22.49 3.52
CA ARG A 406 2.12 23.32 2.82
C ARG A 406 2.73 24.52 2.10
N VAL A 407 3.94 24.40 1.54
CA VAL A 407 4.65 25.57 0.98
C VAL A 407 5.17 25.24 -0.42
N LEU A 408 4.61 25.98 -1.39
CA LEU A 408 4.86 26.00 -2.86
C LEU A 408 4.27 24.83 -3.68
N LEU A 409 2.94 24.77 -3.84
CA LEU A 409 2.26 23.68 -4.56
C LEU A 409 1.00 24.04 -5.39
N ASP A 410 0.53 25.29 -5.38
CA ASP A 410 -0.86 25.56 -5.81
C ASP A 410 -1.06 25.55 -7.35
N LEU A 411 -0.06 25.97 -8.15
CA LEU A 411 -0.16 25.92 -9.61
C LEU A 411 0.11 24.52 -10.17
N SER A 412 1.10 23.80 -9.62
CA SER A 412 1.44 22.42 -10.02
C SER A 412 0.25 21.48 -9.78
N THR A 413 -0.41 21.61 -8.63
CA THR A 413 -1.57 20.78 -8.29
C THR A 413 -2.77 21.03 -9.20
N THR A 414 -3.02 22.29 -9.60
CA THR A 414 -4.14 22.61 -10.51
C THR A 414 -3.92 22.03 -11.91
N ALA A 415 -2.71 22.19 -12.47
CA ALA A 415 -2.35 21.56 -13.74
C ALA A 415 -2.48 20.03 -13.63
N GLN A 416 -2.07 19.49 -12.48
CA GLN A 416 -2.10 18.07 -12.24
C GLN A 416 -3.51 17.49 -12.21
N ILE A 417 -4.45 18.17 -11.56
CA ILE A 417 -5.87 17.80 -11.55
C ILE A 417 -6.45 17.90 -12.97
N SER A 418 -6.08 18.93 -13.74
CA SER A 418 -6.52 19.08 -15.14
C SER A 418 -6.11 17.88 -16.00
N ASP A 419 -4.85 17.44 -15.89
CA ASP A 419 -4.35 16.27 -16.61
C ASP A 419 -4.99 14.97 -16.13
N SER A 420 -5.23 14.84 -14.83
CA SER A 420 -6.00 13.72 -14.24
C SER A 420 -7.41 13.63 -14.83
N MET A 421 -8.08 14.78 -15.02
CA MET A 421 -9.40 14.81 -15.68
C MET A 421 -9.33 14.39 -17.15
N LYS A 422 -8.28 14.79 -17.90
CA LYS A 422 -8.12 14.41 -19.31
C LYS A 422 -7.86 12.91 -19.47
N VAL A 423 -6.92 12.35 -18.70
CA VAL A 423 -6.65 10.90 -18.74
C VAL A 423 -7.84 10.10 -18.24
N GLY A 424 -8.53 10.59 -17.19
CA GLY A 424 -9.75 9.98 -16.69
C GLY A 424 -10.85 9.89 -17.75
N ARG A 425 -11.05 10.95 -18.55
CA ARG A 425 -12.03 10.95 -19.66
C ARG A 425 -11.65 9.94 -20.73
N SER A 426 -10.37 9.90 -21.09
CA SER A 426 -9.84 8.95 -22.09
C SER A 426 -10.05 7.50 -21.66
N VAL A 427 -9.83 7.20 -20.38
CA VAL A 427 -10.08 5.86 -19.81
C VAL A 427 -11.57 5.56 -19.73
N LEU A 428 -12.38 6.51 -19.24
CA LEU A 428 -13.83 6.35 -19.11
C LEU A 428 -14.51 6.05 -20.47
N GLU A 429 -14.08 6.74 -21.54
CA GLU A 429 -14.58 6.51 -22.90
C GLU A 429 -14.31 5.06 -23.37
N GLN A 430 -13.11 4.53 -23.09
CA GLN A 430 -12.75 3.16 -23.46
C GLN A 430 -13.51 2.10 -22.63
N ILE A 431 -13.73 2.38 -21.34
CA ILE A 431 -14.52 1.50 -20.47
C ILE A 431 -16.00 1.50 -20.87
N GLY A 432 -16.54 2.65 -21.28
CA GLY A 432 -17.93 2.77 -21.75
C GLY A 432 -18.24 1.95 -23.01
N GLY A 433 -17.22 1.55 -23.77
CA GLY A 433 -17.35 0.63 -24.90
C GLY A 433 -17.47 -0.85 -24.51
N ILE A 434 -17.20 -1.22 -23.26
CA ILE A 434 -17.23 -2.62 -22.78
C ILE A 434 -18.23 -2.86 -21.64
N ASN A 435 -18.52 -1.85 -20.83
CA ASN A 435 -19.49 -1.93 -19.74
C ASN A 435 -20.35 -0.66 -19.69
N ARG A 436 -21.51 -0.77 -19.03
CA ARG A 436 -22.31 0.40 -18.70
C ARG A 436 -21.50 1.33 -17.80
N LEU A 437 -21.56 2.63 -18.09
CA LEU A 437 -21.03 3.63 -17.18
C LEU A 437 -22.10 3.99 -16.14
N HIS A 438 -21.69 4.04 -14.87
CA HIS A 438 -22.54 4.58 -13.81
C HIS A 438 -22.66 6.11 -13.93
N LYS A 439 -21.56 6.77 -14.32
CA LYS A 439 -21.50 8.19 -14.69
C LYS A 439 -20.82 8.36 -16.05
N GLY A 440 -21.45 9.12 -16.94
CA GLY A 440 -20.89 9.41 -18.27
C GLY A 440 -19.75 10.43 -18.29
N GLN A 441 -19.34 10.93 -17.12
CA GLN A 441 -18.28 11.91 -16.96
C GLN A 441 -17.37 11.51 -15.80
N VAL A 442 -16.14 12.02 -15.82
CA VAL A 442 -15.21 11.87 -14.68
C VAL A 442 -15.76 12.66 -13.50
N GLU A 443 -15.92 11.99 -12.38
CA GLU A 443 -16.33 12.60 -11.12
C GLU A 443 -15.10 13.06 -10.34
N GLN A 444 -15.28 13.91 -9.32
CA GLN A 444 -14.19 14.37 -8.48
C GLN A 444 -14.56 14.33 -7.01
N ALA A 445 -13.61 13.95 -6.15
CA ALA A 445 -13.76 14.03 -4.69
C ALA A 445 -12.39 14.00 -4.00
N GLY A 446 -12.40 14.16 -2.67
CA GLY A 446 -11.19 14.25 -1.84
C GLY A 446 -10.53 12.91 -1.49
N PHE A 447 -10.27 12.05 -2.48
CA PHE A 447 -9.59 10.77 -2.26
C PHE A 447 -8.14 11.00 -1.81
N ALA A 448 -7.74 10.41 -0.68
CA ALA A 448 -6.40 10.57 -0.13
C ALA A 448 -5.32 9.96 -1.03
N VAL A 449 -5.63 8.83 -1.67
CA VAL A 449 -4.73 8.14 -2.61
C VAL A 449 -4.43 8.94 -3.89
N LEU A 450 -5.25 9.94 -4.22
CA LEU A 450 -5.08 10.78 -5.41
C LEU A 450 -4.33 12.10 -5.12
N LYS A 451 -3.76 12.26 -3.91
CA LYS A 451 -3.09 13.50 -3.47
C LYS A 451 -1.61 13.60 -3.86
N ALA A 452 -1.18 12.91 -4.93
CA ALA A 452 0.16 13.13 -5.48
C ALA A 452 0.20 14.51 -6.18
N PRO A 453 1.00 15.48 -5.72
CA PRO A 453 0.95 16.85 -6.28
C PRO A 453 1.65 16.99 -7.64
N ASP A 454 2.40 15.96 -8.05
CA ASP A 454 3.32 15.93 -9.19
C ASP A 454 3.04 14.75 -10.15
N ILE A 455 1.94 14.01 -9.95
CA ILE A 455 1.57 12.83 -10.76
C ILE A 455 0.08 12.86 -11.11
N PRO A 456 -0.31 12.72 -12.40
CA PRO A 456 -1.72 12.58 -12.78
C PRO A 456 -2.28 11.33 -12.14
N SER A 457 -3.39 11.48 -11.43
CA SER A 457 -3.90 10.43 -10.54
C SER A 457 -5.39 10.25 -10.78
N ILE A 458 -5.78 9.03 -11.15
CA ILE A 458 -7.18 8.63 -11.31
C ILE A 458 -7.48 7.42 -10.43
N LEU A 459 -8.73 7.35 -9.97
CA LEU A 459 -9.31 6.16 -9.34
C LEU A 459 -10.39 5.60 -10.27
N ILE A 460 -10.33 4.31 -10.55
CA ILE A 460 -11.27 3.61 -11.42
C ILE A 460 -12.12 2.70 -10.55
N GLU A 461 -13.41 2.99 -10.47
CA GLU A 461 -14.41 2.05 -9.98
C GLU A 461 -14.83 1.16 -11.15
N THR A 462 -14.34 -0.07 -11.15
CA THR A 462 -14.49 -0.99 -12.28
C THR A 462 -15.94 -1.47 -12.45
N ALA A 463 -16.64 -1.61 -11.34
CA ALA A 463 -18.05 -1.98 -11.20
C ALA A 463 -18.41 -1.94 -9.70
N PHE A 464 -19.69 -2.07 -9.36
CA PHE A 464 -20.11 -2.20 -7.96
C PHE A 464 -20.27 -3.66 -7.55
N ILE A 465 -19.39 -4.19 -6.70
CA ILE A 465 -19.41 -5.61 -6.28
C ILE A 465 -20.66 -5.98 -5.46
N SER A 466 -21.37 -4.99 -4.93
CA SER A 466 -22.68 -5.16 -4.29
C SER A 466 -23.78 -5.60 -5.25
N ASN A 467 -23.60 -5.41 -6.56
CA ASN A 467 -24.54 -5.85 -7.58
C ASN A 467 -24.18 -7.29 -8.04
N PRO A 468 -25.08 -8.28 -7.91
CA PRO A 468 -24.76 -9.67 -8.24
C PRO A 468 -24.37 -9.91 -9.72
N GLU A 469 -24.93 -9.14 -10.66
CA GLU A 469 -24.56 -9.24 -12.08
C GLU A 469 -23.13 -8.73 -12.29
N GLU A 470 -22.75 -7.66 -11.60
CA GLU A 470 -21.40 -7.09 -11.68
C GLU A 470 -20.39 -7.94 -10.91
N GLU A 471 -20.74 -8.51 -9.76
CA GLU A 471 -19.92 -9.49 -9.03
C GLU A 471 -19.57 -10.69 -9.94
N SER A 472 -20.53 -11.23 -10.68
CA SER A 472 -20.29 -12.32 -11.64
C SER A 472 -19.38 -11.91 -12.79
N LYS A 473 -19.45 -10.67 -13.28
CA LYS A 473 -18.52 -10.17 -14.30
C LYS A 473 -17.13 -9.94 -13.74
N LEU A 474 -17.04 -9.38 -12.54
CA LEU A 474 -15.78 -9.06 -11.86
C LEU A 474 -14.96 -10.31 -11.53
N THR A 475 -15.60 -11.46 -11.40
CA THR A 475 -14.94 -12.77 -11.21
C THR A 475 -14.66 -13.51 -12.53
N ASP A 476 -15.18 -13.02 -13.65
CA ASP A 476 -14.93 -13.61 -14.97
C ASP A 476 -13.59 -13.13 -15.56
N SER A 477 -12.72 -14.10 -15.87
CA SER A 477 -11.37 -13.81 -16.39
C SER A 477 -11.37 -13.10 -17.76
N ALA A 478 -12.35 -13.37 -18.62
CA ALA A 478 -12.42 -12.74 -19.93
C ALA A 478 -12.82 -11.26 -19.80
N TYR A 479 -13.79 -10.96 -18.94
CA TYR A 479 -14.19 -9.60 -18.60
C TYR A 479 -13.05 -8.82 -17.94
N GLN A 480 -12.35 -9.40 -16.96
CA GLN A 480 -11.16 -8.76 -16.35
C GLN A 480 -10.09 -8.41 -17.40
N ASN A 481 -9.85 -9.29 -18.37
CA ASN A 481 -8.91 -9.03 -19.45
C ASN A 481 -9.40 -7.93 -20.41
N GLN A 482 -10.69 -7.89 -20.74
CA GLN A 482 -11.30 -6.82 -21.54
C GLN A 482 -11.20 -5.46 -20.85
N LEU A 483 -11.44 -5.44 -19.53
CA LEU A 483 -11.34 -4.26 -18.69
C LEU A 483 -9.89 -3.74 -18.63
N ALA A 484 -8.92 -4.60 -18.35
CA ALA A 484 -7.51 -4.23 -18.35
C ALA A 484 -7.05 -3.69 -19.73
N GLU A 485 -7.56 -4.26 -20.82
CA GLU A 485 -7.30 -3.77 -22.19
C GLU A 485 -7.92 -2.39 -22.42
N ALA A 486 -9.16 -2.16 -21.99
CA ALA A 486 -9.83 -0.86 -22.11
C ALA A 486 -9.08 0.24 -21.35
N ILE A 487 -8.61 -0.06 -20.13
CA ILE A 487 -7.80 0.86 -19.34
C ILE A 487 -6.50 1.19 -20.09
N LEU A 488 -5.76 0.19 -20.59
CA LEU A 488 -4.54 0.43 -21.37
C LEU A 488 -4.81 1.28 -22.62
N ARG A 489 -5.88 0.99 -23.38
CA ARG A 489 -6.24 1.82 -24.55
C ARG A 489 -6.48 3.27 -24.16
N GLY A 490 -7.14 3.51 -23.04
CA GLY A 490 -7.42 4.86 -22.54
C GLY A 490 -6.15 5.61 -22.15
N ILE A 491 -5.23 4.93 -21.47
CA ILE A 491 -3.91 5.46 -21.11
C ILE A 491 -3.12 5.82 -22.38
N ARG A 492 -3.03 4.90 -23.34
CA ARG A 492 -2.31 5.13 -24.61
C ARG A 492 -2.91 6.27 -25.41
N ALA A 493 -4.24 6.35 -25.51
CA ALA A 493 -4.93 7.43 -26.21
C ALA A 493 -4.67 8.80 -25.58
N TYR A 494 -4.57 8.87 -24.25
CA TYR A 494 -4.19 10.10 -23.54
C TYR A 494 -2.75 10.52 -23.87
N PHE A 495 -1.78 9.62 -23.70
CA PHE A 495 -0.36 9.93 -23.91
C PHE A 495 0.02 10.15 -25.39
N ALA A 496 -0.77 9.62 -26.33
CA ALA A 496 -0.63 9.96 -27.75
C ALA A 496 -0.92 11.44 -28.02
N LYS A 497 -1.84 12.06 -27.25
CA LYS A 497 -2.21 13.48 -27.36
C LYS A 497 -1.45 14.39 -26.38
N ASN A 498 -0.94 13.82 -25.29
CA ASN A 498 -0.23 14.51 -24.22
C ASN A 498 1.07 13.75 -23.89
N PRO A 499 2.10 13.82 -24.75
CA PRO A 499 3.38 13.17 -24.48
C PRO A 499 3.94 13.62 -23.12
N PRO A 500 4.55 12.73 -22.32
CA PRO A 500 5.09 13.11 -21.03
C PRO A 500 6.18 14.18 -21.22
N LEU A 501 6.15 15.21 -20.37
CA LEU A 501 7.17 16.25 -20.39
C LEU A 501 8.55 15.64 -20.02
N SER A 502 9.59 16.06 -20.75
CA SER A 502 10.99 15.82 -20.36
C SER A 502 11.25 16.53 -19.03
N ARG A 503 11.64 15.78 -17.99
CA ARG A 503 11.91 16.33 -16.66
C ARG A 503 13.39 16.74 -16.60
N ASN A 504 13.69 18.05 -16.62
CA ASN A 504 15.06 18.52 -16.33
C ASN A 504 15.45 18.12 -14.90
N PRO A 505 16.61 17.47 -14.66
CA PRO A 505 17.03 17.02 -13.33
C PRO A 505 17.62 18.14 -12.44
N GLY A 506 17.04 19.36 -12.49
CA GLY A 506 17.66 20.57 -11.92
C GLY A 506 16.81 21.39 -10.97
N VAL A 507 15.85 20.80 -10.24
CA VAL A 507 15.14 21.47 -9.13
C VAL A 507 15.06 20.55 -7.92
#